data_AF-W1MX87-F1
#
_entry.id   AF-W1MX87-F1
#
_cell.length_a   1.000
_cell.length_b   1.000
_cell.length_c   1.000
_cell.angle_alpha   90.00
_cell.angle_beta   90.00
_cell.angle_gamma   90.00
#
_symmetry.space_group_name_H-M   'P 1'
#
loop_
_entity.id
_entity.type
_entity.pdbx_description
1 polymer ?
#
loop_
_entity_poly.entity_id
_entity_poly.type
_entity_poly.pdbx_seq_one_letter_code
_entity_poly.pdbx_strand_id
1 'polypeptide(L)'
;MRELHIHGVTRGKHPITTRSLKGTGGRHDYVNRDFTACAPNRLHVADITYVKLVSGRFAYTAFVTDVFSQRIVGWAVSPTIVYSKIYR
;
A
#
# COMPACT_ATOMS: atom_id res chain seq x y z
N MET A 1 9.20 13.40 -10.48
CA MET A 1 8.39 12.63 -11.45
C MET A 1 7.56 13.55 -12.36
N ARG A 2 6.63 14.37 -11.83
CA ARG A 2 5.78 15.27 -12.65
C ARG A 2 6.52 16.37 -13.42
N GLU A 3 7.48 17.05 -12.81
CA GLU A 3 8.31 18.07 -13.53
C GLU A 3 9.16 17.46 -14.65
N LEU A 4 9.55 16.20 -14.51
CA LEU A 4 10.33 15.47 -15.52
C LEU A 4 9.43 14.83 -16.60
N HIS A 5 8.11 15.04 -16.56
CA HIS A 5 7.12 14.38 -17.44
C HIS A 5 7.21 12.84 -17.43
N ILE A 6 7.73 12.26 -16.34
CA ILE A 6 7.84 10.82 -16.18
C ILE A 6 6.55 10.30 -15.57
N HIS A 7 5.87 9.43 -16.30
CA HIS A 7 4.65 8.74 -15.87
C HIS A 7 4.87 7.24 -15.83
N GLY A 8 4.25 6.57 -14.86
CA GLY A 8 4.28 5.11 -14.78
C GLY A 8 3.57 4.48 -15.98
N VAL A 9 4.22 3.51 -16.63
CA VAL A 9 3.62 2.73 -17.71
C VAL A 9 3.02 1.46 -17.12
N THR A 10 1.71 1.29 -17.23
CA THR A 10 1.05 0.03 -16.84
C THR A 10 0.98 -0.91 -18.05
N ARG A 11 1.63 -2.07 -17.98
CA ARG A 11 1.44 -3.15 -18.96
C ARG A 11 0.31 -4.07 -18.49
N GLY A 12 -0.84 -4.05 -19.18
CA GLY A 12 -1.96 -4.97 -18.95
C GLY A 12 -3.28 -4.28 -18.58
N LYS A 13 -4.37 -5.06 -18.47
CA LYS A 13 -5.67 -4.56 -17.97
C LYS A 13 -5.51 -4.17 -16.49
N HIS A 14 -6.06 -3.02 -16.10
CA HIS A 14 -6.18 -2.65 -14.69
C HIS A 14 -7.05 -3.68 -13.97
N PRO A 15 -6.49 -4.51 -13.06
CA PRO A 15 -7.29 -5.41 -12.26
C PRO A 15 -8.14 -4.55 -11.32
N ILE A 16 -9.45 -4.75 -11.33
CA ILE A 16 -10.32 -4.15 -10.29
C ILE A 16 -10.06 -4.95 -9.01
N THR A 17 -9.15 -4.45 -8.19
CA THR A 17 -8.78 -5.07 -6.91
C THR A 17 -9.79 -4.79 -5.80
N THR A 18 -10.63 -3.76 -5.94
CA THR A 18 -11.54 -3.34 -4.87
C THR A 18 -12.87 -2.87 -5.45
N ARG A 19 -13.95 -3.54 -5.06
CA ARG A 19 -15.31 -3.04 -5.22
C ARG A 19 -15.76 -2.48 -3.88
N SER A 20 -15.89 -1.15 -3.80
CA SER A 20 -16.42 -0.49 -2.61
C SER A 20 -17.85 -0.95 -2.33
N LEU A 21 -18.14 -1.44 -1.13
CA LEU A 21 -19.50 -1.71 -0.69
C LEU A 21 -20.24 -0.36 -0.52
N LYS A 22 -21.35 -0.16 -1.24
CA LYS A 22 -22.20 1.04 -1.05
C LYS A 22 -22.73 1.08 0.39
N GLY A 23 -22.65 2.25 1.04
CA GLY A 23 -23.35 2.53 2.30
C GLY A 23 -22.54 2.37 3.59
N THR A 24 -21.29 1.90 3.53
CA THR A 24 -20.38 2.05 4.67
C THR A 24 -19.70 3.40 4.53
N GLY A 25 -19.98 4.34 5.44
CA GLY A 25 -19.24 5.61 5.52
C GLY A 25 -17.75 5.29 5.38
N GLY A 26 -17.10 5.88 4.38
CA GLY A 26 -15.76 5.49 3.96
C GLY A 26 -14.78 5.47 5.14
N ARG A 27 -13.70 4.68 5.02
CA ARG A 27 -12.62 4.72 6.02
C ARG A 27 -12.15 6.17 6.18
N HIS A 28 -11.93 6.58 7.43
CA HIS A 28 -11.38 7.90 7.72
C HIS A 28 -10.03 8.08 7.00
N ASP A 29 -9.96 9.13 6.18
CA ASP A 29 -8.73 9.55 5.52
C ASP A 29 -8.00 10.54 6.43
N TYR A 30 -7.16 10.01 7.32
CA TYR A 30 -6.44 10.81 8.31
C TYR A 30 -5.46 11.82 7.70
N VAL A 31 -5.12 11.66 6.42
CA VAL A 31 -4.12 12.49 5.74
C VAL A 31 -4.72 13.31 4.60
N ASN A 32 -6.04 13.27 4.38
CA ASN A 32 -6.72 14.00 3.32
C ASN A 32 -6.06 13.82 1.92
N ARG A 33 -5.57 12.61 1.62
CA ARG A 33 -4.78 12.29 0.40
C ARG A 33 -3.50 13.10 0.22
N ASP A 34 -3.01 13.78 1.25
CA ASP A 34 -1.69 14.39 1.25
C ASP A 34 -0.64 13.35 1.67
N PHE A 35 0.18 12.94 0.70
CA PHE A 35 1.29 12.00 0.90
C PHE A 35 2.63 12.74 0.81
N THR A 36 2.72 13.89 1.47
CA THR A 36 3.96 14.64 1.64
C THR A 36 4.40 14.64 3.10
N ALA A 37 5.71 14.76 3.34
CA ALA A 37 6.29 14.86 4.66
C ALA A 37 7.53 15.73 4.59
N CYS A 38 7.74 16.60 5.58
CA CYS A 38 8.90 17.51 5.63
C CYS A 38 10.13 16.89 6.33
N ALA A 39 9.98 15.73 6.98
CA ALA A 39 11.05 15.05 7.71
C ALA A 39 10.77 13.54 7.81
N PRO A 40 11.80 12.70 8.04
CA PRO A 40 11.62 11.26 8.27
C PRO A 40 10.72 10.98 9.48
N ASN A 41 10.09 9.80 9.50
CA ASN A 41 9.27 9.29 10.61
C ASN A 41 8.05 10.16 10.96
N ARG A 42 7.53 10.94 10.00
CA ARG A 42 6.31 11.76 10.16
C ARG A 42 5.06 11.14 9.57
N LEU A 43 5.21 10.48 8.42
CA LEU A 43 4.13 9.80 7.74
C LEU A 43 4.65 8.51 7.12
N HIS A 44 3.99 7.41 7.42
CA HIS A 44 4.27 6.11 6.84
C HIS A 44 3.07 5.65 6.01
N VAL A 45 3.35 5.09 4.84
CA VAL A 45 2.35 4.43 4.00
C VAL A 45 2.60 2.93 4.05
N ALA A 46 1.54 2.17 4.30
CA ALA A 46 1.59 0.72 4.25
C ALA A 46 0.90 0.22 2.98
N ASP A 47 1.52 -0.75 2.31
CA ASP A 47 0.95 -1.45 1.16
C ASP A 47 1.09 -2.96 1.36
N ILE A 48 0.18 -3.74 0.76
CA ILE A 48 0.22 -5.19 0.76
C ILE A 48 0.13 -5.68 -0.69
N THR A 49 1.11 -6.50 -1.08
CA THR A 49 1.17 -7.12 -2.41
C THR A 49 1.21 -8.65 -2.33
N TYR A 50 0.87 -9.28 -3.44
CA TYR A 50 0.83 -10.74 -3.61
C TYR A 50 2.06 -11.17 -4.39
N VAL A 51 2.95 -11.93 -3.76
CA VAL A 51 4.16 -12.46 -4.40
C VAL A 51 3.91 -13.90 -4.81
N LYS A 52 4.00 -14.19 -6.11
CA LYS A 52 3.87 -15.55 -6.63
C LYS A 52 5.14 -16.35 -6.29
N LEU A 53 4.97 -17.49 -5.64
CA LEU A 53 6.04 -18.42 -5.33
C LEU A 53 6.21 -19.45 -6.46
N VAL A 54 7.41 -20.03 -6.57
CA VAL A 54 7.73 -21.07 -7.57
C VAL A 54 6.83 -22.29 -7.43
N SER A 55 6.34 -22.58 -6.22
CA SER A 55 5.39 -23.66 -5.93
C SER A 55 3.96 -23.44 -6.47
N GLY A 56 3.69 -22.31 -7.13
CA GLY A 56 2.37 -21.94 -7.62
C GLY A 56 1.45 -21.32 -6.56
N ARG A 57 1.88 -21.24 -5.30
CA ARG A 57 1.19 -20.52 -4.21
C ARG A 57 1.56 -19.03 -4.21
N PHE A 58 0.84 -18.24 -3.42
CA PHE A 58 1.17 -16.83 -3.16
C PHE A 58 1.54 -16.61 -1.70
N ALA A 59 2.43 -15.65 -1.46
CA ALA A 59 2.67 -15.07 -0.16
C ALA A 59 2.20 -13.62 -0.15
N TYR A 60 1.65 -13.19 0.99
CA TYR A 60 1.29 -11.80 1.23
C TYR A 60 2.51 -11.08 1.79
N THR A 61 2.95 -10.02 1.12
CA THR A 61 4.05 -9.19 1.60
C THR A 61 3.52 -7.81 1.93
N ALA A 62 3.67 -7.40 3.18
CA ALA A 62 3.35 -6.06 3.64
C ALA A 62 4.64 -5.24 3.73
N PHE A 63 4.59 -4.00 3.26
CA PHE A 63 5.68 -3.03 3.37
C PHE A 63 5.20 -1.79 4.10
N VAL A 64 6.09 -1.17 4.87
CA VAL A 64 5.91 0.17 5.43
C VAL A 64 6.98 1.06 4.83
N THR A 65 6.55 2.11 4.14
CA THR A 65 7.41 3.09 3.49
C THR A 65 7.34 4.42 4.22
N ASP A 66 8.49 4.98 4.55
CA ASP A 66 8.60 6.36 5.03
C ASP A 66 8.40 7.33 3.86
N VAL A 67 7.43 8.24 3.98
CA VAL A 67 7.03 9.13 2.88
C VAL A 67 8.13 10.12 2.52
N PHE A 68 8.89 10.61 3.50
CA PHE A 68 9.95 11.59 3.26
C PHE A 68 11.12 10.99 2.48
N SER A 69 11.67 9.88 2.97
CA SER A 69 12.87 9.25 2.42
C SER A 69 12.59 8.24 1.30
N GLN A 70 11.33 7.84 1.12
CA GLN A 70 10.89 6.77 0.21
C GLN A 70 11.55 5.41 0.52
N ARG A 71 12.07 5.24 1.74
CA ARG A 71 12.70 3.99 2.19
C ARG A 71 11.68 3.05 2.80
N ILE A 72 11.86 1.76 2.56
CA ILE A 72 11.14 0.71 3.29
C ILE A 72 11.73 0.64 4.70
N VAL A 73 10.94 0.98 5.71
CA VAL A 73 11.34 1.00 7.13
C VAL A 73 10.90 -0.27 7.87
N GLY A 74 10.01 -1.06 7.26
CA GLY A 74 9.58 -2.35 7.80
C GLY A 74 8.89 -3.20 6.74
N TRP A 75 8.93 -4.51 6.93
CA TRP A 75 8.25 -5.46 6.05
C TRP A 75 7.90 -6.74 6.81
N ALA A 76 6.89 -7.45 6.32
CA ALA A 76 6.51 -8.77 6.82
C ALA A 76 5.97 -9.63 5.67
N VAL A 77 6.25 -10.93 5.71
CA VAL A 77 5.74 -11.91 4.74
C VAL A 77 4.99 -12.99 5.47
N SER A 78 3.81 -13.37 4.97
CA SER A 78 3.01 -14.46 5.52
C SER A 78 2.32 -15.25 4.40
N PRO A 79 2.15 -16.58 4.56
CA PRO A 79 1.31 -17.36 3.64
C PRO A 79 -0.18 -17.03 3.77
N THR A 80 -0.60 -16.36 4.85
CA THR A 80 -2.00 -16.01 5.12
C THR A 80 -2.12 -14.56 5.60
N ILE A 81 -3.24 -13.90 5.28
CA ILE A 81 -3.60 -12.61 5.86
C ILE A 81 -4.57 -12.83 7.02
N VAL A 82 -4.18 -12.39 8.22
CA VAL A 82 -5.02 -12.54 9.42
C VAL A 82 -5.64 -11.19 9.75
N TYR A 83 -6.97 -11.14 9.80
CA TYR A 83 -7.69 -9.94 10.24
C TYR A 83 -7.61 -9.85 11.76
N SER A 84 -6.66 -9.08 12.29
CA SER A 84 -6.78 -8.59 13.66
C SER A 84 -7.52 -7.25 13.62
N LYS A 85 -8.55 -7.09 14.46
CA LYS A 85 -9.23 -5.82 14.66
C LYS A 85 -8.24 -4.85 15.33
N ILE A 86 -7.51 -4.07 14.55
CA ILE A 86 -6.81 -2.90 15.04
C ILE A 86 -7.80 -1.73 14.96
N TYR A 87 -8.66 -1.62 15.97
CA TYR A 87 -9.31 -0.36 16.30
C TYR A 87 -8.60 0.17 17.53
N ARG A 88 -7.79 1.21 17.34
CA ARG A 88 -7.38 2.10 18.42
C ARG A 88 -7.48 3.52 17.90
#